data_AF-A0A9E5YFD0-F1
#
_entry.id   AF-A0A9E5YFD0-F1
#
_cell.length_a   1.000
_cell.length_b   1.000
_cell.length_c   1.000
_cell.angle_alpha   90.00
_cell.angle_beta   90.00
_cell.angle_gamma   90.00
#
_symmetry.space_group_name_H-M   'P 1'
#
loop_
_entity.id
_entity.type
_entity.pdbx_description
1 polymer ?
#
loop_
_entity_poly.entity_id
_entity_poly.type
_entity_poly.pdbx_seq_one_letter_code
_entity_poly.pdbx_strand_id
1 'polypeptide(L)'
;KEHHAVTCGILGNLDSAIAALVDMSIHLAGTTKLCLDHEPHSSQMAGSLFEQAAFLFLEALILNLYQESGKDVGPLSPRHAVIE
;
A
#
# COMPACT_ATOMS: atom_id res chain seq x y z
N LYS A 1 10.35 -17.03 -0.49
CA LYS A 1 10.32 -17.79 -1.77
C LYS A 1 10.21 -19.30 -1.58
N GLU A 2 10.57 -19.87 -0.41
CA GLU A 2 10.49 -21.32 -0.16
C GLU A 2 9.09 -21.94 -0.26
N HIS A 3 8.02 -21.15 -0.08
CA HIS A 3 6.63 -21.64 -0.16
C HIS A 3 5.94 -21.35 -1.51
N HIS A 4 6.67 -20.89 -2.53
CA HIS A 4 6.11 -20.54 -3.85
C HIS A 4 4.94 -19.54 -3.85
N ALA A 5 4.74 -18.78 -2.77
CA ALA A 5 3.76 -17.70 -2.74
C ALA A 5 4.23 -16.54 -3.63
N VAL A 6 3.31 -15.94 -4.39
CA VAL A 6 3.55 -14.67 -5.08
C VAL A 6 3.60 -13.57 -4.04
N THR A 7 4.67 -12.79 -4.05
CA THR A 7 4.93 -11.73 -3.07
C THR A 7 4.89 -10.36 -3.71
N CYS A 8 4.17 -9.43 -3.09
CA CYS A 8 4.10 -8.03 -3.50
C CYS A 8 4.53 -7.13 -2.33
N GLY A 9 5.49 -6.24 -2.57
CA GLY A 9 5.97 -5.26 -1.60
C GLY A 9 5.49 -3.85 -1.91
N ILE A 10 4.91 -3.16 -0.93
CA ILE A 10 4.68 -1.72 -0.99
C ILE A 10 5.88 -1.03 -0.35
N LEU A 11 6.64 -0.27 -1.14
CA LEU A 11 7.98 0.19 -0.77
C LEU A 11 8.11 1.70 -0.93
N GLY A 12 8.81 2.34 0.01
CA GLY A 12 9.25 3.73 -0.14
C GLY A 12 10.61 3.86 -0.86
N ASN A 13 11.43 2.80 -0.80
CA ASN A 13 12.74 2.73 -1.45
C ASN A 13 12.90 1.41 -2.23
N LEU A 14 13.14 1.53 -3.54
CA LEU A 14 13.36 0.40 -4.45
C LEU A 14 14.74 -0.26 -4.29
N ASP A 15 15.71 0.43 -3.68
CA ASP A 15 17.04 -0.13 -3.38
C ASP A 15 17.08 -0.88 -2.04
N SER A 16 15.92 -1.17 -1.45
CA SER A 16 15.83 -1.88 -0.17
C SER A 16 16.08 -3.38 -0.33
N ALA A 17 16.57 -4.02 0.75
CA ALA A 17 16.71 -5.47 0.78
C ALA A 17 15.39 -6.21 0.53
N ILE A 18 14.25 -5.61 0.89
CA ILE A 18 12.91 -6.18 0.65
C ILE A 18 12.58 -6.18 -0.84
N ALA A 19 12.94 -5.13 -1.58
CA ALA A 19 12.71 -5.04 -3.03
C ALA A 19 13.34 -6.22 -3.78
N ALA A 20 14.51 -6.69 -3.34
CA ALA A 20 15.19 -7.84 -3.92
C ALA A 20 14.50 -9.19 -3.62
N LEU A 21 13.65 -9.24 -2.58
CA LEU A 21 13.00 -10.47 -2.13
C LEU A 21 11.61 -10.68 -2.72
N VAL A 22 10.91 -9.60 -3.06
CA VAL A 22 9.53 -9.66 -3.58
C VAL A 22 9.49 -9.93 -5.08
N ASP A 23 8.38 -10.49 -5.57
CA ASP A 23 8.16 -10.76 -7.00
C ASP A 23 7.63 -9.51 -7.73
N MET A 24 6.89 -8.66 -7.01
CA MET A 24 6.39 -7.37 -7.50
C MET A 24 6.63 -6.27 -6.48
N SER A 25 7.00 -5.08 -6.97
CA SER A 25 7.18 -3.88 -6.14
C SER A 25 6.19 -2.79 -6.57
N ILE A 26 5.49 -2.23 -5.59
CA ILE A 26 4.68 -1.03 -5.72
C ILE A 26 5.44 0.08 -5.01
N HIS A 27 5.94 1.05 -5.77
CA HIS A 27 6.68 2.18 -5.22
C HIS A 27 5.74 3.31 -4.84
N LEU A 28 5.74 3.70 -3.57
CA LEU A 28 5.10 4.92 -3.10
C LEU A 28 6.18 5.98 -2.90
N ALA A 29 6.17 6.99 -3.76
CA ALA A 29 7.06 8.13 -3.62
C ALA A 29 6.80 8.86 -2.30
N GLY A 30 7.87 9.15 -1.56
CA GLY A 30 7.80 9.82 -0.27
C GLY A 30 9.04 10.65 -0.03
N THR A 31 9.16 11.17 1.18
CA THR A 31 10.35 11.91 1.62
C THR A 31 11.28 11.00 2.39
N THR A 32 12.56 11.32 2.39
CA THR A 32 13.49 10.79 3.40
C THR A 32 13.49 11.70 4.62
N LYS A 33 14.11 11.25 5.71
CA LYS A 33 14.30 12.07 6.91
C LYS A 33 15.05 13.39 6.64
N LEU A 34 15.84 13.42 5.57
CA LEU A 34 16.66 14.58 5.21
C LEU A 34 15.92 15.56 4.29
N CYS A 35 14.74 15.21 3.78
CA CYS A 35 13.94 16.03 2.87
C CYS A 35 14.79 16.61 1.72
N LEU A 36 15.36 15.72 0.90
CA LEU A 36 16.30 16.08 -0.17
C LEU A 36 15.59 16.92 -1.26
N ASP A 37 16.31 17.81 -1.95
CA ASP A 37 15.71 18.76 -2.91
C ASP A 37 14.98 18.12 -4.10
N HIS A 38 15.26 16.84 -4.40
CA HIS A 38 14.60 16.09 -5.47
C HIS A 38 13.37 15.29 -4.99
N GLU A 39 13.07 15.34 -3.69
CA GLU A 39 11.95 14.63 -3.09
C GLU A 39 10.66 15.47 -3.18
N PRO A 40 9.48 14.82 -3.21
CA PRO A 40 8.21 15.53 -3.13
C PRO A 40 8.11 16.34 -1.83
N HIS A 41 7.69 17.60 -1.94
CA HIS A 41 7.46 18.43 -0.76
C HIS A 41 6.31 17.87 0.09
N SER A 42 6.58 17.66 1.38
CA SER A 42 5.56 17.32 2.37
C SER A 42 5.89 17.95 3.71
N SER A 43 4.86 18.42 4.41
CA SER A 43 4.96 18.90 5.80
C SER A 43 4.90 17.75 6.82
N GLN A 44 4.70 16.51 6.36
CA GLN A 44 4.59 15.34 7.21
C GLN A 44 5.93 14.64 7.40
N MET A 45 6.11 13.99 8.54
CA MET A 45 7.22 13.08 8.77
C MET A 45 7.17 11.92 7.75
N ALA A 46 8.32 11.54 7.21
CA ALA A 46 8.45 10.52 6.16
C ALA A 46 7.67 9.22 6.43
N GLY A 47 7.75 8.68 7.66
CA GLY A 47 7.02 7.48 8.06
C GLY A 47 5.51 7.66 8.00
N SER A 48 4.99 8.73 8.59
CA SER A 48 3.55 9.04 8.59
C SER A 48 3.02 9.27 7.17
N LEU A 49 3.79 9.96 6.32
CA LEU A 49 3.44 10.15 4.92
C LEU A 49 3.31 8.80 4.20
N PHE A 50 4.28 7.92 4.38
CA PHE A 50 4.28 6.58 3.76
C PHE A 50 3.11 5.72 4.25
N GLU A 51 2.86 5.68 5.57
CA GLU A 51 1.76 4.91 6.17
C GLU A 51 0.40 5.36 5.65
N GLN A 52 0.17 6.68 5.56
CA GLN A 52 -1.07 7.23 5.04
C GLN A 52 -1.24 6.97 3.54
N ALA A 53 -0.17 7.12 2.77
CA ALA A 53 -0.19 6.80 1.34
C ALA A 53 -0.50 5.32 1.10
N ALA A 54 0.10 4.41 1.89
CA ALA A 54 -0.16 2.98 1.81
C ALA A 54 -1.61 2.65 2.17
N PHE A 55 -2.15 3.26 3.22
CA PHE A 55 -3.56 3.11 3.60
C PHE A 55 -4.50 3.53 2.46
N LEU A 56 -4.33 4.74 1.93
CA LEU A 56 -5.16 5.26 0.84
C LEU A 56 -5.03 4.42 -0.44
N PHE A 57 -3.83 3.94 -0.74
CA PHE A 57 -3.59 3.04 -1.87
C PHE A 57 -4.35 1.72 -1.72
N LEU A 58 -4.32 1.11 -0.53
CA LEU A 58 -5.05 -0.13 -0.27
C LEU A 58 -6.57 0.09 -0.33
N GLU A 59 -7.09 1.20 0.21
CA GLU A 59 -8.51 1.56 0.06
C GLU A 59 -8.90 1.76 -1.41
N ALA A 60 -8.05 2.40 -2.21
CA ALA A 60 -8.28 2.56 -3.65
C ALA A 60 -8.29 1.21 -4.40
N LEU A 61 -7.43 0.26 -4.02
CA LEU A 61 -7.46 -1.09 -4.57
C LEU A 61 -8.78 -1.78 -4.25
N ILE A 62 -9.27 -1.65 -3.02
CA ILE A 62 -10.56 -2.20 -2.60
C ILE A 62 -11.69 -1.60 -3.44
N LEU A 63 -11.71 -0.28 -3.66
CA LEU A 63 -12.68 0.38 -4.53
C LEU A 63 -12.62 -0.13 -5.99
N ASN A 64 -11.41 -0.34 -6.53
CA ASN A 64 -11.24 -0.86 -7.87
C ASN A 64 -11.79 -2.29 -7.99
N LEU A 65 -11.44 -3.18 -7.05
CA LEU A 65 -11.99 -4.54 -6.99
C LEU A 65 -13.53 -4.54 -6.89
N TYR A 66 -14.12 -3.57 -6.19
CA TYR A 66 -15.56 -3.42 -6.16
C TYR A 66 -16.15 -3.06 -7.53
N GLN A 67 -15.59 -2.04 -8.18
CA GLN A 67 -16.02 -1.63 -9.51
C GLN A 67 -15.93 -2.78 -10.52
N GLU A 68 -14.85 -3.56 -10.49
CA GLU A 68 -14.67 -4.73 -11.34
C GLU A 68 -15.65 -5.87 -11.02
N SER A 69 -16.02 -6.04 -9.74
CA SER A 69 -16.91 -7.13 -9.31
C SER A 69 -18.37 -6.95 -9.74
N GLY A 70 -18.77 -5.73 -10.12
CA GLY A 70 -20.14 -5.40 -10.53
C GLY A 70 -21.21 -5.59 -9.44
N LYS A 71 -20.81 -5.78 -8.18
CA LYS A 71 -21.71 -5.99 -7.04
C LYS A 71 -22.00 -4.65 -6.35
N ASP A 72 -23.27 -4.44 -6.01
CA ASP A 72 -23.70 -3.33 -5.16
C ASP A 72 -23.08 -3.45 -3.75
N VAL A 73 -22.96 -2.36 -2.99
CA VAL A 73 -22.21 -2.27 -1.71
C VAL A 73 -22.86 -3.08 -0.57
N GLY A 74 -24.15 -3.42 -0.71
CA GLY A 74 -24.97 -4.08 0.30
C GLY A 74 -24.52 -5.45 0.87
N PRO A 75 -23.80 -6.35 0.15
CA PRO A 75 -23.50 -7.70 0.62
C PRO A 75 -22.14 -7.85 1.33
N LEU A 76 -21.52 -6.76 1.80
CA LEU A 76 -20.26 -6.81 2.58
C LEU A 76 -20.46 -6.91 4.09
N SER A 77 -21.60 -6.43 4.56
CA SER A 77 -22.02 -6.53 5.97
C SER A 77 -21.92 -7.96 6.54
N PRO A 78 -22.31 -9.04 5.82
CA PRO A 78 -22.22 -10.41 6.33
C PRO A 78 -20.81 -10.95 6.55
N ARG A 79 -19.77 -10.26 6.06
CA ARG A 79 -18.36 -10.69 6.20
C ARG A 79 -17.64 -9.99 7.36
N HIS A 80 -18.28 -9.02 8.01
CA HIS A 80 -17.74 -8.40 9.20
C HIS A 80 -17.86 -9.36 10.39
N ALA A 81 -16.80 -9.48 11.18
CA ALA A 81 -16.88 -10.20 12.44
C ALA A 81 -17.76 -9.40 13.42
N VAL A 82 -18.76 -10.05 14.01
CA VAL A 82 -19.61 -9.47 15.05
C VAL A 82 -19.11 -9.98 16.39
N ILE A 83 -18.36 -9.15 17.12
CA ILE A 83 -17.78 -9.46 18.44
C ILE A 83 -18.25 -8.44 19.50
N GLU A 84 -19.26 -7.63 19.18
CA GLU A 84 -19.91 -6.68 20.10
C GLU A 84 -20.99 -7.36 20.96
#